data_AF-A0A4W5LNQ7-F1
#
_entry.id   AF-A0A4W5LNQ7-F1
#
_cell.length_a   1.000
_cell.length_b   1.000
_cell.length_c   1.000
_cell.angle_alpha   90.00
_cell.angle_beta   90.00
_cell.angle_gamma   90.00
#
_symmetry.space_group_name_H-M   'P 1'
#
loop_
_entity.id
_entity.type
_entity.pdbx_description
1 polymer ?
#
loop_
_entity_poly.entity_id
_entity_poly.type
_entity_poly.pdbx_seq_one_letter_code
_entity_poly.pdbx_strand_id
1 'polypeptide(L)'
;STNIANVNILSLFQKATFQHAIAKRVAELKALCIVHKTFGDRVVKAKKLIQYSQKMPQASFQEMGGMVDKIVATVAPCCSGDMVTCMKERVNYVFSQPLNLSPL
;
A
#
# COMPACT_ATOMS: atom_id res chain seq x y z
N SER A 1 2.21 16.02 38.25
CA SER A 1 2.81 14.68 38.06
C SER A 1 1.92 13.81 37.20
N THR A 2 2.32 13.51 35.97
CA THR A 2 1.78 12.36 35.24
C THR A 2 2.27 11.08 35.93
N ASN A 3 1.35 10.23 36.39
CA ASN A 3 1.67 9.00 37.11
C ASN A 3 2.33 7.98 36.17
N ILE A 4 3.41 7.33 36.60
CA ILE A 4 4.17 6.32 35.82
C ILE A 4 3.26 5.22 35.26
N ALA A 5 2.18 4.86 35.96
CA ALA A 5 1.17 3.92 35.46
C ALA A 5 0.48 4.41 34.17
N ASN A 6 0.23 5.71 34.04
CA ASN A 6 -0.38 6.32 32.85
C ASN A 6 0.59 6.28 31.64
N VAL A 7 1.89 6.48 31.86
CA VAL A 7 2.93 6.37 30.81
C VAL A 7 3.02 4.94 30.26
N ASN A 8 2.96 3.92 31.13
CA ASN A 8 2.97 2.51 30.71
C ASN A 8 1.70 2.11 29.95
N ILE A 9 0.54 2.63 30.36
CA ILE A 9 -0.71 2.39 29.65
C ILE A 9 -0.68 3.03 28.25
N LEU A 10 -0.21 4.27 28.13
CA LEU A 10 -0.09 4.95 26.84
C LEU A 10 0.87 4.22 25.88
N SER A 11 2.02 3.75 26.36
CA SER A 11 2.99 3.03 25.54
C SER A 11 2.46 1.68 25.06
N LEU A 12 1.67 0.98 25.89
CA LEU A 12 0.95 -0.23 25.49
C LEU A 12 -0.08 0.05 24.39
N PHE A 13 -0.86 1.12 24.53
CA PHE A 13 -1.81 1.54 23.49
C PHE A 13 -1.10 1.90 22.17
N GLN A 14 -0.02 2.69 22.22
CA GLN A 14 0.77 3.04 21.04
C GLN A 14 1.38 1.81 20.35
N LYS A 15 1.89 0.85 21.13
CA LYS A 15 2.40 -0.42 20.59
C LYS A 15 1.28 -1.19 19.88
N ALA A 16 0.10 -1.29 20.50
CA ALA A 16 -1.03 -2.00 19.92
C ALA A 16 -1.53 -1.34 18.63
N THR A 17 -1.63 0.00 18.57
CA THR A 17 -2.05 0.71 17.35
C THR A 17 -1.04 0.54 16.22
N PHE A 18 0.26 0.60 16.52
CA PHE A 18 1.32 0.36 15.54
C PHE A 18 1.29 -1.08 15.02
N GLN A 19 1.16 -2.06 15.92
CA GLN A 19 1.04 -3.47 15.54
C GLN A 19 -0.20 -3.73 14.67
N HIS A 20 -1.34 -3.12 15.01
CA HIS A 20 -2.55 -3.21 14.19
C HIS A 20 -2.33 -2.62 12.78
N ALA A 21 -1.71 -1.43 12.70
CA ALA A 21 -1.41 -0.79 11.42
C ALA A 21 -0.48 -1.65 10.54
N ILE A 22 0.55 -2.25 11.13
CA ILE A 22 1.44 -3.19 10.42
C ILE A 22 0.68 -4.43 9.98
N ALA A 23 -0.05 -5.08 10.89
CA ALA A 23 -0.77 -6.31 10.60
C ALA A 23 -1.76 -6.12 9.44
N LYS A 24 -2.46 -4.99 9.41
CA LYS A 24 -3.35 -4.61 8.30
C LYS A 24 -2.60 -4.52 6.98
N ARG A 25 -1.47 -3.81 6.92
CA ARG A 25 -0.68 -3.65 5.68
C ARG A 25 -0.08 -4.97 5.20
N VAL A 26 0.41 -5.79 6.14
CA VAL A 26 0.94 -7.13 5.82
C VAL A 26 -0.16 -8.04 5.29
N ALA A 27 -1.37 -7.99 5.87
CA ALA A 27 -2.51 -8.76 5.38
C ALA A 27 -2.94 -8.31 3.97
N GLU A 28 -3.01 -7.00 3.71
CA GLU A 28 -3.31 -6.44 2.39
C GLU A 28 -2.27 -6.89 1.34
N LEU A 29 -0.98 -6.84 1.67
CA LEU A 29 0.09 -7.29 0.79
C LEU A 29 0.00 -8.79 0.53
N LYS A 30 -0.18 -9.62 1.57
CA LYS A 30 -0.33 -11.08 1.42
C LYS A 30 -1.49 -11.43 0.50
N ALA A 31 -2.65 -10.80 0.68
CA ALA A 31 -3.80 -11.01 -0.19
C ALA A 31 -3.51 -10.61 -1.64
N LEU A 32 -2.79 -9.51 -1.86
CA LEU A 32 -2.37 -9.08 -3.20
C LEU A 32 -1.41 -10.09 -3.84
N CYS A 33 -0.45 -10.62 -3.08
CA CYS A 33 0.50 -11.62 -3.57
C CYS A 33 -0.18 -12.94 -3.92
N ILE A 34 -1.22 -13.36 -3.17
CA ILE A 34 -2.03 -14.52 -3.53
C ILE A 34 -2.73 -14.28 -4.88
N VAL A 35 -3.36 -13.11 -5.06
CA VAL A 35 -4.01 -12.76 -6.34
C VAL A 35 -3.00 -12.75 -7.49
N HIS A 36 -1.84 -12.12 -7.29
CA HIS A 36 -0.77 -12.06 -8.29
C HIS A 36 -0.27 -13.46 -8.65
N LYS A 37 -0.02 -14.32 -7.66
CA LYS A 37 0.45 -15.70 -7.89
C LYS A 37 -0.59 -16.54 -8.65
N THR A 38 -1.87 -16.37 -8.34
CA THR A 38 -2.94 -17.18 -8.93
C THR A 38 -3.37 -16.69 -10.32
N PHE A 39 -3.38 -15.37 -10.54
CA PHE A 39 -4.01 -14.77 -11.72
C PHE A 39 -3.09 -13.83 -12.53
N GLY A 40 -1.89 -13.56 -12.06
CA GLY A 40 -0.94 -12.64 -12.68
C GLY A 40 -1.35 -11.17 -12.64
N ASP A 41 -0.57 -10.35 -13.32
CA ASP A 41 -0.68 -8.89 -13.30
C ASP A 41 -2.00 -8.36 -13.84
N ARG A 42 -2.64 -9.05 -14.78
CA ARG A 42 -3.90 -8.59 -15.39
C ARG A 42 -5.00 -8.40 -14.34
N VAL A 43 -5.14 -9.33 -13.41
CA VAL A 43 -6.17 -9.26 -12.35
C VAL A 43 -5.76 -8.30 -11.25
N VAL A 44 -4.46 -8.22 -10.93
CA VAL A 44 -3.92 -7.20 -10.01
C VAL A 44 -4.24 -5.80 -10.54
N LYS A 45 -3.95 -5.53 -11.82
CA LYS A 45 -4.25 -4.27 -12.51
C LYS A 45 -5.74 -3.95 -12.43
N ALA A 46 -6.62 -4.88 -12.80
CA ALA A 46 -8.06 -4.66 -12.74
C ALA A 46 -8.55 -4.34 -11.31
N LYS A 47 -8.11 -5.11 -10.31
CA LYS A 47 -8.47 -4.89 -8.90
C LYS A 47 -8.02 -3.51 -8.41
N LYS A 48 -6.79 -3.12 -8.76
CA LYS A 48 -6.24 -1.82 -8.36
C LYS A 48 -6.92 -0.67 -9.09
N LEU A 49 -7.21 -0.81 -10.37
CA LEU A 49 -7.96 0.18 -11.13
C LEU A 49 -9.33 0.46 -10.50
N ILE A 50 -10.11 -0.58 -10.20
CA ILE A 50 -11.40 -0.42 -9.50
C ILE A 50 -11.22 0.27 -8.14
N GLN A 51 -10.28 -0.23 -7.33
CA GLN A 51 -10.03 0.30 -5.99
C GLN A 51 -9.66 1.79 -6.01
N TYR A 52 -8.82 2.20 -6.95
CA TYR A 52 -8.33 3.57 -7.01
C TYR A 52 -9.30 4.52 -7.71
N SER A 53 -10.02 4.07 -8.73
CA SER A 53 -11.10 4.87 -9.33
C SER A 53 -12.19 5.22 -8.30
N GLN A 54 -12.45 4.33 -7.34
CA GLN A 54 -13.36 4.64 -6.22
C GLN A 54 -12.78 5.66 -5.24
N LYS A 55 -11.46 5.66 -5.01
CA LYS A 55 -10.79 6.59 -4.09
C LYS A 55 -10.56 7.97 -4.70
N MET A 56 -10.37 8.02 -6.01
CA MET A 56 -10.03 9.21 -6.77
C MET A 56 -11.01 9.36 -7.95
N PRO A 57 -12.32 9.54 -7.68
CA PRO A 57 -13.32 9.63 -8.74
C PRO A 57 -13.12 10.83 -9.67
N GLN A 58 -12.34 11.82 -9.25
CA GLN A 58 -11.97 13.00 -10.04
C GLN A 58 -10.85 12.74 -11.07
N ALA A 59 -10.10 11.64 -10.93
CA ALA A 59 -9.02 11.32 -11.86
C ALA A 59 -9.56 10.72 -13.16
N SER A 60 -8.96 11.09 -14.29
CA SER A 60 -9.29 10.48 -15.57
C SER A 60 -8.88 9.01 -15.62
N PHE A 61 -9.52 8.24 -16.50
CA PHE A 61 -9.17 6.84 -16.70
C PHE A 61 -7.70 6.65 -17.10
N GLN A 62 -7.15 7.55 -17.92
CA GLN A 62 -5.75 7.51 -18.36
C GLN A 62 -4.78 7.75 -17.20
N GLU A 63 -5.05 8.75 -16.36
CA GLU A 63 -4.28 9.00 -15.15
C GLU A 63 -4.32 7.80 -14.20
N MET A 64 -5.50 7.20 -14.00
CA MET A 64 -5.67 6.04 -13.15
C MET A 64 -4.97 4.80 -13.72
N GLY A 65 -5.03 4.59 -15.03
CA GLY A 65 -4.33 3.50 -15.72
C GLY A 65 -2.82 3.59 -15.55
N GLY A 66 -2.24 4.76 -15.84
CA GLY A 66 -0.80 4.98 -15.68
C GLY A 66 -0.34 4.87 -14.23
N MET A 67 -1.17 5.31 -13.29
CA MET A 67 -0.92 5.12 -11.86
C MET A 67 -0.88 3.64 -11.47
N VAL A 68 -1.89 2.87 -11.89
CA VAL A 68 -1.99 1.45 -11.57
C VAL A 68 -0.85 0.64 -12.17
N ASP A 69 -0.38 0.98 -13.37
CA ASP A 69 0.75 0.29 -14.00
C ASP A 69 2.03 0.39 -13.16
N LYS A 70 2.30 1.58 -12.60
CA LYS A 70 3.40 1.76 -11.67
C LYS A 70 3.20 0.98 -10.35
N ILE A 71 1.97 0.88 -9.84
CA ILE A 71 1.66 0.04 -8.66
C ILE A 71 1.96 -1.43 -8.95
N VAL A 72 1.52 -1.93 -10.11
CA VAL A 72 1.71 -3.33 -10.52
C VAL A 72 3.21 -3.68 -10.59
N ALA A 73 4.05 -2.76 -11.09
CA ALA A 73 5.50 -2.94 -11.12
C ALA A 73 6.14 -3.19 -9.74
N THR A 74 5.54 -2.67 -8.66
CA THR A 74 6.02 -2.94 -7.29
C THR A 74 5.64 -4.33 -6.78
N VAL A 75 4.63 -4.99 -7.36
CA VAL A 75 4.05 -6.22 -6.81
C VAL A 75 5.03 -7.38 -6.87
N ALA A 76 5.73 -7.56 -7.99
CA ALA A 76 6.72 -8.62 -8.13
C ALA A 76 7.83 -8.60 -7.06
N PRO A 77 8.59 -7.49 -6.88
CA PRO A 77 9.63 -7.44 -5.85
C PRO A 77 9.06 -7.49 -4.43
N CYS A 78 7.91 -6.87 -4.16
CA CYS A 78 7.29 -6.94 -2.83
C CYS A 78 6.81 -8.35 -2.48
N CYS A 79 6.33 -9.13 -3.46
CA CYS A 79 5.84 -10.49 -3.23
C CYS A 79 6.92 -11.57 -3.23
N SER A 80 8.09 -11.31 -3.85
CA SER A 80 9.25 -12.20 -3.78
C SER A 80 10.02 -12.07 -2.46
N GLY A 81 9.77 -11.02 -1.70
CA GLY A 81 10.50 -10.72 -0.46
C GLY A 81 11.70 -9.79 -0.67
N ASP A 82 11.95 -9.30 -1.89
CA ASP A 82 12.95 -8.27 -2.15
C ASP A 82 12.44 -6.90 -1.70
N MET A 83 12.51 -6.67 -0.38
CA MET A 83 11.99 -5.46 0.25
C MET A 83 12.78 -4.20 -0.12
N VAL A 84 14.06 -4.34 -0.48
CA VAL A 84 14.88 -3.21 -0.93
C VAL A 84 14.37 -2.71 -2.28
N THR A 85 14.20 -3.61 -3.25
CA THR A 85 13.64 -3.24 -4.56
C THR A 85 12.18 -2.82 -4.43
N CYS A 86 11.38 -3.51 -3.61
CA CYS A 86 9.99 -3.14 -3.32
C CYS A 86 9.86 -1.69 -2.86
N MET A 87 10.66 -1.28 -1.88
CA MET A 87 10.61 0.08 -1.35
C MET A 87 11.19 1.10 -2.32
N LYS A 88 12.25 0.75 -3.07
CA LYS A 88 12.81 1.60 -4.12
C LYS A 88 11.77 1.92 -5.21
N GLU A 89 11.09 0.91 -5.73
CA GLU A 89 10.06 1.09 -6.76
C GLU A 89 8.86 1.88 -6.23
N ARG A 90 8.43 1.58 -4.99
CA ARG A 90 7.35 2.35 -4.33
C ARG A 90 7.72 3.83 -4.18
N VAL A 91 8.94 4.13 -3.79
CA VAL A 91 9.45 5.50 -3.63
C VAL A 91 9.49 6.21 -4.98
N ASN A 92 10.06 5.58 -6.01
CA ASN A 92 10.10 6.13 -7.37
C ASN A 92 8.70 6.43 -7.90
N TYR A 93 7.74 5.54 -7.63
CA TYR A 93 6.33 5.76 -7.96
C TYR A 93 5.78 7.02 -7.28
N VAL A 94 5.86 7.10 -5.94
CA VAL A 94 5.31 8.24 -5.18
C VAL A 94 5.89 9.57 -5.65
N PHE A 95 7.20 9.64 -5.92
CA PHE A 95 7.86 10.86 -6.40
C PHE A 95 7.58 11.21 -7.86
N SER A 96 7.13 10.23 -8.68
CA SER A 96 6.83 10.44 -10.10
C SER A 96 5.35 10.62 -10.40
N GLN A 97 4.48 10.60 -9.38
CA GLN A 97 3.05 10.84 -9.55
C GLN A 97 2.71 12.33 -9.47
N PRO A 98 1.69 12.80 -10.21
CA PRO A 98 1.18 14.15 -10.03
C PRO A 98 0.44 14.26 -8.68
N LEU A 99 0.47 15.45 -8.07
CA LEU A 99 -0.07 15.71 -6.72
C LEU A 99 -1.56 15.34 -6.57
N ASN A 100 -2.35 15.38 -7.65
CA ASN A 100 -3.77 15.01 -7.65
C ASN A 100 -4.03 13.49 -7.56
N LEU A 101 -2.98 12.66 -7.67
CA LEU A 101 -3.03 11.19 -7.69
C LEU A 101 -2.29 10.55 -6.51
N SER A 102 -1.83 11.33 -5.54
CA SER A 102 -1.18 10.81 -4.33
C SER A 102 -2.20 10.04 -3.47
N PRO A 103 -1.99 8.75 -3.18
CA PRO A 103 -2.80 8.05 -2.20
C PRO A 103 -2.39 8.53 -0.81
N LEU A 104 -3.21 9.38 -0.17
CA LEU A 104 -3.18 9.51 1.28
C LEU A 104 -3.51 8.15 1.95
#